data_AF-A0A2V7MIF3-F1
#
_entry.id   AF-A0A2V7MIF3-F1
#
_cell.length_a   1.000
_cell.length_b   1.000
_cell.length_c   1.000
_cell.angle_alpha   90.00
_cell.angle_beta   90.00
_cell.angle_gamma   90.00
#
_symmetry.space_group_name_H-M   'P 1'
#
loop_
_entity.id
_entity.type
_entity.pdbx_description
1 polymer ?
#
loop_
_entity_poly.entity_id
_entity_poly.type
_entity_poly.pdbx_seq_one_letter_code
_entity_poly.pdbx_strand_id
1 'polypeptide(L)'
;MDEYPFLRELRSPLTPDQLQPLDPRCRSLQFREPLSGAELRRVAAFLDGYPAVTLRIYGHQTYTTLDFLEHLGAARRLQIEIFLLQDLSGLRFLRSDLEALGLGATKMRFSLRPLERFTALRDLWLEGYAKDFEVVGQLVALRRLSLRSITLPDLSTLRTLRELEQLELKLGGTRNLQHLPDIGRLRYFEAWLVRGLTDLGPVAGLSSLRFLFLQALKQVTSLPSLAPLAELRRVHLETLKGLHDLAPIAAAPSLEELLAIDMRHLEPDAFRVFVGHPTLRGATIGLGSDRKNAAVRKLLPLPNGGSQMVGEVFAPPAPAT
;
A
#
# COMPACT_ATOMS: atom_id res chain seq x y z
N MET A 1 8.98 -15.47 23.47
CA MET A 1 9.84 -14.63 22.62
C MET A 1 9.21 -14.66 21.25
N ASP A 2 8.27 -13.74 21.00
CA ASP A 2 7.85 -13.32 19.65
C ASP A 2 7.06 -12.02 19.86
N GLU A 3 7.79 -10.91 19.85
CA GLU A 3 7.26 -9.55 20.03
C GLU A 3 6.48 -9.09 18.77
N TYR A 4 6.47 -9.90 17.70
CA TYR A 4 5.88 -9.59 16.39
C TYR A 4 5.19 -10.82 15.76
N PRO A 5 3.92 -11.11 16.07
CA PRO A 5 3.22 -12.30 15.55
C PRO A 5 2.96 -12.27 14.03
N PHE A 6 3.21 -11.13 13.39
CA PHE A 6 2.94 -10.90 11.97
C PHE A 6 4.11 -11.28 11.04
N LEU A 7 5.28 -11.57 11.61
CA LEU A 7 6.52 -11.78 10.89
C LEU A 7 7.37 -12.85 11.58
N ARG A 8 8.07 -13.67 10.79
CA ARG A 8 9.15 -14.53 11.30
C ARG A 8 10.45 -14.32 10.53
N GLU A 9 11.55 -14.20 11.27
CA GLU A 9 12.92 -14.12 10.72
C GLU A 9 13.55 -15.51 10.67
N LEU A 10 14.15 -15.86 9.53
CA LEU A 10 14.94 -17.07 9.32
C LEU A 10 16.43 -16.72 9.25
N ARG A 11 17.28 -17.62 9.74
CA ARG A 11 18.74 -17.50 9.78
C ARG A 11 19.39 -18.83 9.44
N SER A 12 20.53 -18.77 8.77
CA SER A 12 21.42 -19.92 8.62
C SER A 12 22.29 -20.07 9.89
N PRO A 13 22.48 -21.30 10.41
CA PRO A 13 21.89 -22.56 9.96
C PRO A 13 20.38 -22.63 10.26
N LEU A 14 19.59 -23.12 9.29
CA LEU A 14 18.14 -23.25 9.40
C LEU A 14 17.76 -24.43 10.31
N THR A 15 17.55 -24.15 11.59
CA THR A 15 17.14 -25.13 12.59
C THR A 15 15.67 -25.53 12.44
N PRO A 16 15.25 -26.72 12.90
CA PRO A 16 13.84 -27.14 12.87
C PRO A 16 12.88 -26.15 13.57
N ASP A 17 13.32 -25.52 14.66
CA ASP A 17 12.50 -24.58 15.44
C ASP A 17 12.09 -23.33 14.64
N GLN A 18 12.89 -22.93 13.64
CA GLN A 18 12.57 -21.80 12.78
C GLN A 18 11.40 -22.10 11.81
N LEU A 19 11.10 -23.38 11.56
CA LEU A 19 10.02 -23.85 10.70
C LEU A 19 8.88 -24.53 11.48
N GLN A 20 8.67 -24.14 12.74
CA GLN A 20 7.46 -24.53 13.50
C GLN A 20 6.20 -23.87 12.88
N PRO A 21 4.98 -24.31 13.21
CA PRO A 21 3.78 -23.66 12.69
C PRO A 21 3.76 -22.13 12.89
N LEU A 22 3.20 -21.41 11.91
CA LEU A 22 3.10 -19.94 11.99
C LEU A 22 1.87 -19.52 12.80
N ASP A 23 1.96 -18.38 13.51
CA ASP A 23 0.77 -17.69 14.04
C ASP A 23 -0.20 -17.40 12.88
N PRO A 24 -1.53 -17.57 13.05
CA PRO A 24 -2.51 -17.28 11.99
C PRO A 24 -2.47 -15.84 11.46
N ARG A 25 -1.89 -14.90 12.21
CA ARG A 25 -1.69 -13.50 11.82
C ARG A 25 -0.38 -13.27 11.09
N CYS A 26 0.52 -14.25 11.05
CA CYS A 26 1.77 -14.14 10.31
C CYS A 26 1.48 -13.92 8.83
N ARG A 27 2.11 -12.90 8.23
CA ARG A 27 1.97 -12.55 6.81
C ARG A 27 3.29 -12.57 6.06
N SER A 28 4.41 -12.59 6.79
CA SER A 28 5.73 -12.57 6.20
C SER A 28 6.67 -13.54 6.89
N LEU A 29 7.39 -14.30 6.09
CA LEU A 29 8.57 -15.05 6.49
C LEU A 29 9.74 -14.39 5.79
N GLN A 30 10.82 -14.05 6.49
CA GLN A 30 11.89 -13.28 5.88
C GLN A 30 13.28 -13.74 6.27
N PHE A 31 14.27 -13.45 5.44
CA PHE A 31 15.68 -13.67 5.77
C PHE A 31 16.57 -12.56 5.20
N ARG A 32 17.53 -12.13 6.02
CA ARG A 32 18.57 -11.17 5.65
C ARG A 32 19.89 -11.77 5.20
N GLU A 33 20.26 -12.95 5.68
CA GLU A 33 21.51 -13.59 5.29
C GLU A 33 21.25 -14.73 4.32
N PRO A 34 22.15 -15.00 3.35
CA PRO A 34 21.95 -16.06 2.38
C PRO A 34 21.68 -17.42 3.04
N LEU A 35 20.66 -18.11 2.52
CA LEU A 35 20.38 -19.50 2.86
C LEU A 35 20.97 -20.40 1.76
N SER A 36 21.52 -21.54 2.16
CA SER A 36 21.99 -22.56 1.21
C SER A 36 20.81 -23.13 0.40
N GLY A 37 21.10 -23.74 -0.75
CA GLY A 37 20.04 -24.32 -1.58
C GLY A 37 19.21 -25.41 -0.87
N ALA A 38 19.82 -26.17 0.04
CA ALA A 38 19.12 -27.14 0.86
C ALA A 38 18.16 -26.48 1.86
N GLU A 39 18.56 -25.36 2.46
CA GLU A 39 17.72 -24.57 3.36
C GLU A 39 16.58 -23.90 2.60
N LEU A 40 16.85 -23.31 1.43
CA LEU A 40 15.82 -22.70 0.57
C LEU A 40 14.75 -23.70 0.14
N ARG A 41 15.13 -24.94 -0.21
CA ARG A 41 14.15 -26.00 -0.51
C ARG A 41 13.28 -26.36 0.69
N ARG A 42 13.86 -26.37 1.90
CA ARG A 42 13.08 -26.58 3.15
C ARG A 42 12.12 -25.44 3.42
N VAL A 43 12.54 -24.19 3.20
CA VAL A 43 11.66 -23.01 3.30
C VAL A 43 10.53 -23.08 2.28
N ALA A 44 10.83 -23.43 1.03
CA ALA A 44 9.82 -23.58 -0.02
C ALA A 44 8.76 -24.64 0.35
N ALA A 45 9.20 -25.82 0.79
CA ALA A 45 8.31 -26.90 1.23
C ALA A 45 7.47 -26.49 2.46
N PHE A 46 8.03 -25.71 3.38
CA PHE A 46 7.27 -25.18 4.52
C PHE A 46 6.17 -24.21 4.07
N LEU A 47 6.45 -23.34 3.10
CA LEU A 47 5.51 -22.35 2.59
C LEU A 47 4.33 -22.95 1.80
N ASP A 48 4.43 -24.20 1.34
CA ASP A 48 3.28 -24.90 0.73
C ASP A 48 2.10 -25.01 1.70
N GLY A 49 2.37 -25.10 3.01
CA GLY A 49 1.35 -25.06 4.06
C GLY A 49 0.79 -23.65 4.37
N TYR A 50 1.40 -22.60 3.82
CA TYR A 50 1.07 -21.20 4.12
C TYR A 50 0.99 -20.33 2.85
N PRO A 51 0.06 -20.61 1.92
CA PRO A 51 0.00 -19.95 0.61
C PRO A 51 -0.26 -18.44 0.66
N ALA A 52 -0.75 -17.92 1.80
CA ALA A 52 -0.98 -16.50 2.02
C ALA A 52 0.24 -15.74 2.59
N VAL A 53 1.30 -16.46 3.00
CA VAL A 53 2.50 -15.87 3.60
C VAL A 53 3.48 -15.49 2.49
N THR A 54 4.02 -14.28 2.58
CA THR A 54 5.03 -13.77 1.64
C THR A 54 6.42 -14.15 2.13
N LEU A 55 7.24 -14.72 1.25
CA LEU A 55 8.66 -14.88 1.53
C LEU A 55 9.41 -13.60 1.13
N ARG A 56 10.01 -12.92 2.10
CA ARG A 56 10.72 -11.66 1.92
C ARG A 56 12.23 -11.84 2.05
N ILE A 57 12.96 -11.44 1.03
CA ILE A 57 14.42 -11.45 0.97
C ILE A 57 14.88 -10.00 1.01
N TYR A 58 15.61 -9.59 2.06
CA TYR A 58 15.90 -8.17 2.28
C TYR A 58 17.29 -7.89 2.85
N GLY A 59 17.84 -6.70 2.59
CA GLY A 59 19.04 -6.22 3.29
C GLY A 59 20.36 -6.89 2.88
N HIS A 60 20.37 -7.61 1.75
CA HIS A 60 21.54 -8.36 1.29
C HIS A 60 22.52 -7.46 0.52
N GLN A 61 23.78 -7.45 0.97
CA GLN A 61 24.92 -6.94 0.20
C GLN A 61 25.64 -8.05 -0.59
N THR A 62 25.30 -9.31 -0.30
CA THR A 62 25.97 -10.51 -0.83
C THR A 62 25.27 -11.09 -2.05
N TYR A 63 23.92 -11.06 -2.11
CA TYR A 63 23.22 -11.40 -3.34
C TYR A 63 23.37 -10.29 -4.37
N THR A 64 23.89 -10.67 -5.53
CA THR A 64 23.95 -9.82 -6.72
C THR A 64 23.14 -10.39 -7.89
N THR A 65 22.73 -11.66 -7.81
CA THR A 65 21.86 -12.34 -8.79
C THR A 65 20.68 -13.02 -8.09
N LEU A 66 19.71 -13.47 -8.89
CA LEU A 66 18.50 -14.17 -8.43
C LEU A 66 18.55 -15.69 -8.71
N ASP A 67 19.72 -16.29 -8.93
CA ASP A 67 19.79 -17.71 -9.30
C ASP A 67 19.32 -18.64 -8.17
N PHE A 68 19.43 -18.22 -6.92
CA PHE A 68 18.90 -18.95 -5.76
C PHE A 68 17.38 -19.20 -5.82
N LEU A 69 16.64 -18.45 -6.65
CA LEU A 69 15.22 -18.68 -6.89
C LEU A 69 14.93 -20.05 -7.52
N GLU A 70 15.92 -20.73 -8.11
CA GLU A 70 15.79 -22.11 -8.59
C GLU A 70 15.38 -23.09 -7.48
N HIS A 71 15.65 -22.76 -6.22
CA HIS A 71 15.27 -23.56 -5.05
C HIS A 71 13.93 -23.13 -4.42
N LEU A 72 13.33 -22.04 -4.91
CA LEU A 72 12.07 -21.46 -4.40
C LEU A 72 10.92 -21.62 -5.40
N GLY A 73 11.02 -22.57 -6.33
CA GLY A 73 10.03 -22.79 -7.40
C GLY A 73 8.61 -23.11 -6.93
N ALA A 74 8.36 -23.36 -5.64
CA ALA A 74 7.01 -23.53 -5.10
C ALA A 74 6.38 -22.22 -4.59
N ALA A 75 7.17 -21.18 -4.35
CA ALA A 75 6.70 -19.94 -3.75
C ALA A 75 5.68 -19.22 -4.64
N ARG A 76 4.54 -18.84 -4.05
CA ARG A 76 3.47 -18.07 -4.72
C ARG A 76 3.54 -16.57 -4.44
N ARG A 77 4.24 -16.19 -3.37
CA ARG A 77 4.31 -14.82 -2.85
C ARG A 77 5.73 -14.51 -2.47
N LEU A 78 6.36 -13.57 -3.18
CA LEU A 78 7.75 -13.21 -2.99
C LEU A 78 7.92 -11.70 -2.90
N GLN A 79 8.84 -11.26 -2.05
CA GLN A 79 9.29 -9.87 -1.98
C GLN A 79 10.82 -9.86 -1.97
N ILE A 80 11.42 -9.17 -2.94
CA ILE A 80 12.86 -9.14 -3.18
C ILE A 80 13.35 -7.71 -3.02
N GLU A 81 14.19 -7.47 -2.01
CA GLU A 81 14.79 -6.18 -1.68
C GLU A 81 16.31 -6.32 -1.60
N ILE A 82 16.93 -6.42 -2.77
CA ILE A 82 18.37 -6.62 -2.95
C ILE A 82 18.94 -5.42 -3.69
N PHE A 83 19.55 -4.48 -2.95
CA PHE A 83 19.98 -3.21 -3.54
C PHE A 83 21.07 -3.36 -4.62
N LEU A 84 21.98 -4.33 -4.45
CA LEU A 84 23.11 -4.56 -5.36
C LEU A 84 22.81 -5.55 -6.49
N LEU A 85 21.53 -5.80 -6.78
CA LEU A 85 21.13 -6.71 -7.85
C LEU A 85 21.65 -6.24 -9.21
N GLN A 86 22.14 -7.18 -10.03
CA GLN A 86 22.75 -6.93 -11.33
C GLN A 86 21.79 -7.14 -12.51
N ASP A 87 20.77 -7.99 -12.34
CA ASP A 87 19.73 -8.25 -13.33
C ASP A 87 18.50 -8.97 -12.70
N LEU A 88 17.41 -9.06 -13.47
CA LEU A 88 16.18 -9.76 -13.09
C LEU A 88 16.02 -11.15 -13.74
N SER A 89 17.05 -11.69 -14.39
CA SER A 89 16.95 -12.90 -15.20
C SER A 89 16.56 -14.13 -14.36
N GLY A 90 16.93 -14.18 -13.08
CA GLY A 90 16.58 -15.30 -12.19
C GLY A 90 15.08 -15.39 -11.88
N LEU A 91 14.27 -14.36 -12.19
CA LEU A 91 12.80 -14.47 -12.16
C LEU A 91 12.28 -15.57 -13.11
N ARG A 92 13.09 -16.04 -14.08
CA ARG A 92 12.78 -17.22 -14.92
C ARG A 92 12.51 -18.49 -14.12
N PHE A 93 13.13 -18.63 -12.94
CA PHE A 93 12.96 -19.80 -12.08
C PHE A 93 11.63 -19.84 -11.34
N LEU A 94 10.94 -18.69 -11.24
CA LEU A 94 9.64 -18.61 -10.60
C LEU A 94 8.56 -19.23 -11.48
N ARG A 95 7.47 -19.62 -10.84
CA ARG A 95 6.27 -20.14 -11.47
C ARG A 95 5.54 -19.04 -12.24
N SER A 96 4.90 -19.36 -13.34
CA SER A 96 4.05 -18.39 -14.06
C SER A 96 2.74 -18.06 -13.31
N ASP A 97 2.29 -18.93 -12.41
CA ASP A 97 1.11 -18.74 -11.54
C ASP A 97 1.45 -18.01 -10.22
N LEU A 98 2.56 -17.26 -10.18
CA LEU A 98 2.92 -16.40 -9.05
C LEU A 98 1.77 -15.40 -8.76
N GLU A 99 1.34 -15.32 -7.50
CA GLU A 99 0.20 -14.51 -7.10
C GLU A 99 0.62 -13.13 -6.55
N ALA A 100 1.80 -13.04 -5.94
CA ALA A 100 2.32 -11.79 -5.41
C ALA A 100 3.83 -11.63 -5.64
N LEU A 101 4.22 -10.44 -6.10
CA LEU A 101 5.61 -10.08 -6.34
C LEU A 101 5.88 -8.66 -5.83
N GLY A 102 6.90 -8.54 -4.99
CA GLY A 102 7.47 -7.28 -4.59
C GLY A 102 8.89 -7.13 -5.10
N LEU A 103 9.21 -6.03 -5.78
CA LEU A 103 10.57 -5.69 -6.21
C LEU A 103 10.97 -4.34 -5.61
N GLY A 104 11.93 -4.38 -4.70
CA GLY A 104 12.48 -3.21 -4.02
C GLY A 104 13.53 -2.49 -4.85
N ALA A 105 13.88 -1.29 -4.38
CA ALA A 105 14.85 -0.43 -5.06
C ALA A 105 16.19 -1.15 -5.26
N THR A 106 16.71 -1.04 -6.47
CA THR A 106 18.04 -1.51 -6.87
C THR A 106 18.93 -0.33 -7.23
N LYS A 107 20.26 -0.53 -7.18
CA LYS A 107 21.26 0.47 -7.58
C LYS A 107 21.11 0.86 -9.06
N MET A 108 20.77 -0.11 -9.90
CA MET A 108 20.49 0.07 -11.33
C MET A 108 18.99 0.00 -11.58
N ARG A 109 18.51 0.50 -12.73
CA ARG A 109 17.10 0.38 -13.13
C ARG A 109 16.95 -0.73 -14.17
N PHE A 110 16.12 -1.73 -13.88
CA PHE A 110 15.89 -2.87 -14.77
C PHE A 110 14.57 -2.76 -15.53
N SER A 111 14.53 -3.44 -16.68
CA SER A 111 13.32 -3.61 -17.49
C SER A 111 12.30 -4.48 -16.75
N LEU A 112 11.03 -4.12 -16.83
CA LEU A 112 9.93 -4.92 -16.29
C LEU A 112 9.45 -6.04 -17.23
N ARG A 113 9.99 -6.19 -18.44
CA ARG A 113 9.61 -7.27 -19.39
C ARG A 113 9.61 -8.68 -18.81
N PRO A 114 10.52 -9.08 -17.90
CA PRO A 114 10.45 -10.40 -17.28
C PRO A 114 9.13 -10.70 -16.56
N LEU A 115 8.35 -9.67 -16.21
CA LEU A 115 7.07 -9.82 -15.52
C LEU A 115 5.92 -10.23 -16.45
N GLU A 116 6.06 -10.10 -17.78
CA GLU A 116 5.01 -10.41 -18.77
C GLU A 116 4.44 -11.83 -18.62
N ARG A 117 5.25 -12.77 -18.13
CA ARG A 117 4.86 -14.18 -17.92
C ARG A 117 3.98 -14.43 -16.69
N PHE A 118 3.90 -13.50 -15.73
CA PHE A 118 3.17 -13.68 -14.47
C PHE A 118 1.71 -13.23 -14.61
N THR A 119 0.97 -13.84 -15.52
CA THR A 119 -0.40 -13.44 -15.85
C THR A 119 -1.41 -13.68 -14.72
N ALA A 120 -1.05 -14.50 -13.72
CA ALA A 120 -1.85 -14.73 -12.52
C ALA A 120 -1.57 -13.74 -11.37
N LEU A 121 -0.68 -12.76 -11.57
CA LEU A 121 -0.27 -11.85 -10.51
C LEU A 121 -1.43 -10.98 -10.04
N ARG A 122 -1.71 -11.03 -8.73
CA ARG A 122 -2.77 -10.25 -8.07
C ARG A 122 -2.22 -9.09 -7.28
N ASP A 123 -1.01 -9.23 -6.75
CA ASP A 123 -0.35 -8.23 -5.92
C ASP A 123 1.00 -7.87 -6.51
N LEU A 124 1.19 -6.58 -6.80
CA LEU A 124 2.46 -6.07 -7.30
C LEU A 124 2.90 -4.85 -6.48
N TRP A 125 4.09 -4.94 -5.91
CA TRP A 125 4.80 -3.82 -5.32
C TRP A 125 6.09 -3.55 -6.11
N LEU A 126 6.27 -2.32 -6.55
CA LEU A 126 7.45 -1.89 -7.30
C LEU A 126 8.05 -0.64 -6.66
N GLU A 127 9.36 -0.66 -6.43
CA GLU A 127 10.12 0.53 -6.00
C GLU A 127 11.19 0.92 -7.02
N GLY A 128 11.01 2.08 -7.66
CA GLY A 128 11.99 2.65 -8.60
C GLY A 128 12.02 2.04 -10.01
N TYR A 129 11.16 1.07 -10.32
CA TYR A 129 11.08 0.43 -11.65
C TYR A 129 10.13 1.18 -12.59
N ALA A 130 10.69 2.03 -13.46
CA ALA A 130 9.93 2.79 -14.46
C ALA A 130 10.19 2.37 -15.92
N LYS A 131 11.16 1.48 -16.16
CA LYS A 131 11.54 1.04 -17.51
C LYS A 131 10.62 -0.09 -17.99
N ASP A 132 10.08 0.05 -19.21
CA ASP A 132 9.08 -0.86 -19.79
C ASP A 132 7.83 -0.99 -18.89
N PHE A 133 7.36 0.13 -18.31
CA PHE A 133 6.25 0.14 -17.36
C PHE A 133 4.90 -0.29 -17.97
N GLU A 134 4.75 -0.19 -19.29
CA GLU A 134 3.59 -0.69 -20.04
C GLU A 134 3.28 -2.17 -19.78
N VAL A 135 4.27 -2.96 -19.37
CA VAL A 135 4.08 -4.36 -18.94
C VAL A 135 3.09 -4.46 -17.78
N VAL A 136 3.08 -3.50 -16.86
CA VAL A 136 2.13 -3.50 -15.72
C VAL A 136 0.69 -3.49 -16.21
N GLY A 137 0.39 -2.81 -17.31
CA GLY A 137 -0.94 -2.80 -17.95
C GLY A 137 -1.36 -4.14 -18.54
N GLN A 138 -0.44 -5.08 -18.75
CA GLN A 138 -0.74 -6.42 -19.27
C GLN A 138 -1.08 -7.42 -18.15
N LEU A 139 -0.80 -7.08 -16.90
CA LEU A 139 -1.06 -7.92 -15.73
C LEU A 139 -2.52 -7.77 -15.26
N VAL A 140 -3.45 -8.13 -16.13
CA VAL A 140 -4.89 -7.85 -15.99
C VAL A 140 -5.55 -8.50 -14.76
N ALA A 141 -4.90 -9.47 -14.12
CA ALA A 141 -5.35 -10.10 -12.89
C ALA A 141 -5.01 -9.29 -11.61
N LEU A 142 -4.28 -8.17 -11.74
CA LEU A 142 -3.91 -7.33 -10.61
C LEU A 142 -5.12 -6.79 -9.86
N ARG A 143 -5.09 -6.99 -8.53
CA ARG A 143 -6.04 -6.43 -7.57
C ARG A 143 -5.41 -5.36 -6.70
N ARG A 144 -4.11 -5.48 -6.40
CA ARG A 144 -3.35 -4.53 -5.60
C ARG A 144 -2.08 -4.11 -6.32
N LEU A 145 -1.92 -2.81 -6.51
CA LEU A 145 -0.74 -2.21 -7.12
C LEU A 145 -0.19 -1.11 -6.22
N SER A 146 1.07 -1.25 -5.81
CA SER A 146 1.78 -0.24 -5.04
C SER A 146 3.03 0.21 -5.78
N LEU A 147 3.08 1.50 -6.09
CA LEU A 147 4.14 2.13 -6.85
C LEU A 147 4.90 3.10 -5.94
N ARG A 148 6.15 2.77 -5.64
CA ARG A 148 7.02 3.59 -4.80
C ARG A 148 8.16 4.18 -5.61
N SER A 149 8.46 5.47 -5.46
CA SER A 149 9.61 6.11 -6.11
C SER A 149 9.62 5.97 -7.65
N ILE A 150 8.45 5.84 -8.27
CA ILE A 150 8.25 5.73 -9.72
C ILE A 150 7.52 6.98 -10.20
N THR A 151 8.04 7.71 -11.18
CA THR A 151 7.34 8.86 -11.77
C THR A 151 6.75 8.48 -13.12
N LEU A 152 5.45 8.68 -13.30
CA LEU A 152 4.73 8.42 -14.54
C LEU A 152 4.18 9.73 -15.13
N PRO A 153 4.07 9.84 -16.46
CA PRO A 153 3.40 10.98 -17.10
C PRO A 153 1.92 11.06 -16.70
N ASP A 154 1.21 9.93 -16.69
CA ASP A 154 -0.18 9.74 -16.27
C ASP A 154 -0.42 8.27 -15.90
N LEU A 155 -1.68 7.89 -15.65
CA LEU A 155 -2.09 6.51 -15.33
C LEU A 155 -2.72 5.75 -16.52
N SER A 156 -2.56 6.22 -17.76
CA SER A 156 -3.21 5.64 -18.94
C SER A 156 -2.90 4.15 -19.13
N THR A 157 -1.68 3.73 -18.80
CA THR A 157 -1.23 2.33 -18.86
C THR A 157 -1.97 1.39 -17.92
N LEU A 158 -2.64 1.93 -16.89
CA LEU A 158 -3.36 1.12 -15.88
C LEU A 158 -4.84 0.92 -16.22
N ARG A 159 -5.37 1.57 -17.27
CA ARG A 159 -6.80 1.51 -17.64
C ARG A 159 -7.28 0.11 -18.03
N THR A 160 -6.36 -0.78 -18.37
CA THR A 160 -6.61 -2.19 -18.68
C THR A 160 -6.85 -3.03 -17.42
N LEU A 161 -6.45 -2.56 -16.23
CA LEU A 161 -6.54 -3.29 -14.96
C LEU A 161 -7.96 -3.22 -14.38
N ARG A 162 -8.89 -3.93 -15.01
CA ARG A 162 -10.34 -3.90 -14.66
C ARG A 162 -10.67 -4.49 -13.29
N GLU A 163 -9.78 -5.32 -12.75
CA GLU A 163 -9.92 -5.96 -11.43
C GLU A 163 -9.17 -5.21 -10.32
N LEU A 164 -8.55 -4.06 -10.61
CA LEU A 164 -7.77 -3.35 -9.62
C LEU A 164 -8.68 -2.76 -8.52
N GLU A 165 -8.42 -3.13 -7.27
CA GLU A 165 -9.18 -2.70 -6.10
C GLU A 165 -8.38 -1.73 -5.22
N GLN A 166 -7.05 -1.76 -5.32
CA GLN A 166 -6.15 -0.96 -4.50
C GLN A 166 -5.02 -0.39 -5.34
N LEU A 167 -4.87 0.93 -5.27
CA LEU A 167 -3.77 1.66 -5.90
C LEU A 167 -3.08 2.57 -4.89
N GLU A 168 -1.77 2.41 -4.77
CA GLU A 168 -0.92 3.25 -3.92
C GLU A 168 0.16 3.94 -4.76
N LEU A 169 0.24 5.27 -4.63
CA LEU A 169 1.28 6.09 -5.23
C LEU A 169 2.13 6.72 -4.12
N LYS A 170 3.38 6.26 -3.96
CA LYS A 170 4.25 6.60 -2.83
C LYS A 170 5.57 7.21 -3.29
N LEU A 171 5.99 8.33 -2.72
CA LEU A 171 7.28 8.99 -3.02
C LEU A 171 7.53 9.20 -4.53
N GLY A 172 6.47 9.40 -5.29
CA GLY A 172 6.45 9.30 -6.75
C GLY A 172 5.01 9.40 -7.23
N GLY A 173 4.66 8.73 -8.32
CA GLY A 173 3.34 8.70 -8.93
C GLY A 173 3.25 9.62 -10.16
N THR A 174 2.09 10.22 -10.36
CA THR A 174 1.84 11.19 -11.43
C THR A 174 1.13 12.42 -10.87
N ARG A 175 1.32 13.56 -11.55
CA ARG A 175 0.57 14.79 -11.29
C ARG A 175 -0.78 14.82 -12.01
N ASN A 176 -0.98 13.91 -12.97
CA ASN A 176 -2.16 13.83 -13.80
C ASN A 176 -2.96 12.57 -13.47
N LEU A 177 -4.02 12.74 -12.68
CA LEU A 177 -4.91 11.66 -12.26
C LEU A 177 -6.14 11.50 -13.17
N GLN A 178 -6.19 12.14 -14.36
CA GLN A 178 -7.40 12.16 -15.20
C GLN A 178 -7.97 10.77 -15.53
N HIS A 179 -7.13 9.74 -15.57
CA HIS A 179 -7.54 8.36 -15.88
C HIS A 179 -7.93 7.54 -14.64
N LEU A 180 -7.82 8.09 -13.43
CA LEU A 180 -8.11 7.38 -12.19
C LEU A 180 -9.52 6.76 -12.15
N PRO A 181 -10.60 7.44 -12.64
CA PRO A 181 -11.94 6.84 -12.73
C PRO A 181 -12.07 5.65 -13.68
N ASP A 182 -11.15 5.49 -14.64
CA ASP A 182 -11.18 4.42 -15.64
C ASP A 182 -10.49 3.13 -15.16
N ILE A 183 -9.85 3.16 -13.98
CA ILE A 183 -9.00 2.09 -13.47
C ILE A 183 -9.77 1.26 -12.45
N GLY A 184 -10.06 0.03 -12.83
CA GLY A 184 -10.59 -0.99 -11.93
C GLY A 184 -11.87 -0.59 -11.20
N ARG A 185 -12.03 -1.17 -10.01
CA ARG A 185 -13.08 -0.84 -9.03
C ARG A 185 -12.40 -0.48 -7.71
N LEU A 186 -11.65 0.63 -7.73
CA LEU A 186 -10.83 1.03 -6.59
C LEU A 186 -11.67 1.20 -5.33
N ARG A 187 -11.37 0.39 -4.32
CA ARG A 187 -11.88 0.49 -2.95
C ARG A 187 -10.89 1.22 -2.04
N TYR A 188 -9.61 1.21 -2.40
CA TYR A 188 -8.55 1.91 -1.70
C TYR A 188 -7.70 2.73 -2.67
N PHE A 189 -7.51 4.00 -2.34
CA PHE A 189 -6.57 4.87 -3.04
C PHE A 189 -5.68 5.60 -2.05
N GLU A 190 -4.37 5.52 -2.28
CA GLU A 190 -3.37 6.25 -1.52
C GLU A 190 -2.50 7.12 -2.43
N ALA A 191 -2.32 8.37 -2.03
CA ALA A 191 -1.33 9.28 -2.58
C ALA A 191 -0.45 9.87 -1.47
N TRP A 192 0.82 9.45 -1.44
CA TRP A 192 1.80 9.90 -0.47
C TRP A 192 3.01 10.52 -1.16
N LEU A 193 3.26 11.81 -0.86
CA LEU A 193 4.41 12.57 -1.36
C LEU A 193 4.50 12.53 -2.90
N VAL A 194 3.37 12.76 -3.56
CA VAL A 194 3.28 12.94 -5.01
C VAL A 194 3.64 14.39 -5.33
N ARG A 195 4.89 14.64 -5.72
CA ARG A 195 5.40 16.01 -5.96
C ARG A 195 4.71 16.65 -7.17
N GLY A 196 4.13 17.83 -6.98
CA GLY A 196 3.46 18.56 -8.08
C GLY A 196 1.98 18.23 -8.24
N LEU A 197 1.43 17.33 -7.43
CA LEU A 197 0.01 17.02 -7.49
C LEU A 197 -0.80 18.19 -6.89
N THR A 198 -1.69 18.75 -7.69
CA THR A 198 -2.57 19.88 -7.33
C THR A 198 -4.04 19.53 -7.48
N ASP A 199 -4.37 18.73 -8.49
CA ASP A 199 -5.74 18.37 -8.83
C ASP A 199 -6.07 16.95 -8.35
N LEU A 200 -7.05 16.87 -7.46
CA LEU A 200 -7.66 15.62 -6.98
C LEU A 200 -9.08 15.43 -7.52
N GLY A 201 -9.55 16.28 -8.44
CA GLY A 201 -10.86 16.20 -9.09
C GLY A 201 -11.26 14.79 -9.53
N PRO A 202 -10.36 14.02 -10.19
CA PRO A 202 -10.66 12.65 -10.61
C PRO A 202 -11.03 11.68 -9.48
N VAL A 203 -10.66 11.94 -8.23
CA VAL A 203 -11.04 11.09 -7.08
C VAL A 203 -12.56 11.03 -6.90
N ALA A 204 -13.31 12.08 -7.25
CA ALA A 204 -14.77 12.10 -7.15
C ALA A 204 -15.46 11.10 -8.11
N GLY A 205 -14.73 10.58 -9.11
CA GLY A 205 -15.23 9.53 -10.01
C GLY A 205 -15.11 8.10 -9.48
N LEU A 206 -14.45 7.90 -8.33
CA LEU A 206 -14.20 6.57 -7.75
C LEU A 206 -15.39 6.03 -6.97
N SER A 207 -16.51 5.76 -7.64
CA SER A 207 -17.79 5.36 -7.01
C SER A 207 -17.72 4.19 -6.02
N SER A 208 -16.76 3.27 -6.15
CA SER A 208 -16.54 2.14 -5.23
C SER A 208 -15.53 2.42 -4.12
N LEU A 209 -15.00 3.65 -4.01
CA LEU A 209 -13.95 4.00 -3.05
C LEU A 209 -14.49 3.92 -1.63
N ARG A 210 -13.77 3.18 -0.77
CA ARG A 210 -14.08 3.01 0.64
C ARG A 210 -13.06 3.70 1.54
N PHE A 211 -11.82 3.78 1.08
CA PHE A 211 -10.68 4.30 1.83
C PHE A 211 -9.87 5.24 0.97
N LEU A 212 -9.78 6.50 1.41
CA LEU A 212 -8.95 7.52 0.80
C LEU A 212 -7.83 7.91 1.77
N PHE A 213 -6.58 7.72 1.36
CA PHE A 213 -5.41 8.13 2.13
C PHE A 213 -4.60 9.17 1.35
N LEU A 214 -4.45 10.35 1.92
CA LEU A 214 -3.66 11.44 1.36
C LEU A 214 -2.60 11.85 2.37
N GLN A 215 -1.34 11.92 1.95
CA GLN A 215 -0.25 12.33 2.84
C GLN A 215 0.79 13.20 2.14
N ALA A 216 1.20 14.26 2.82
CA ALA A 216 2.29 15.14 2.42
C ALA A 216 2.16 15.71 0.99
N LEU A 217 0.94 15.98 0.54
CA LEU A 217 0.65 16.58 -0.77
C LEU A 217 0.67 18.11 -0.65
N LYS A 218 1.88 18.69 -0.67
CA LYS A 218 2.12 20.11 -0.33
C LYS A 218 1.34 21.13 -1.16
N GLN A 219 0.96 20.79 -2.40
CA GLN A 219 0.30 21.71 -3.34
C GLN A 219 -1.19 21.45 -3.50
N VAL A 220 -1.73 20.45 -2.80
CA VAL A 220 -3.18 20.23 -2.72
C VAL A 220 -3.74 21.23 -1.71
N THR A 221 -4.54 22.17 -2.22
CA THR A 221 -5.20 23.21 -1.41
C THR A 221 -6.71 23.06 -1.34
N SER A 222 -7.29 22.20 -2.18
CA SER A 222 -8.72 21.89 -2.22
C SER A 222 -8.94 20.42 -2.56
N LEU A 223 -10.12 19.91 -2.20
CA LEU A 223 -10.61 18.60 -2.60
C LEU A 223 -11.88 18.79 -3.44
N PRO A 224 -12.15 17.90 -4.41
CA PRO A 224 -13.47 17.87 -5.02
C PRO A 224 -14.51 17.46 -3.98
N SER A 225 -15.77 17.81 -4.23
CA SER A 225 -16.88 17.26 -3.44
C SER A 225 -16.84 15.73 -3.46
N LEU A 226 -16.84 15.10 -2.28
CA LEU A 226 -16.87 13.65 -2.14
C LEU A 226 -18.30 13.10 -2.03
N ALA A 227 -19.33 13.94 -2.26
CA ALA A 227 -20.73 13.52 -2.27
C ALA A 227 -21.06 12.33 -3.19
N PRO A 228 -20.43 12.18 -4.38
CA PRO A 228 -20.66 11.00 -5.23
C PRO A 228 -20.13 9.67 -4.65
N LEU A 229 -19.25 9.72 -3.64
CA LEU A 229 -18.58 8.55 -3.09
C LEU A 229 -19.43 7.86 -2.03
N ALA A 230 -20.53 7.24 -2.46
CA ALA A 230 -21.52 6.61 -1.59
C ALA A 230 -20.98 5.45 -0.73
N GLU A 231 -19.85 4.85 -1.11
CA GLU A 231 -19.19 3.78 -0.35
C GLU A 231 -18.05 4.27 0.55
N LEU A 232 -17.69 5.56 0.52
CA LEU A 232 -16.53 6.08 1.24
C LEU A 232 -16.76 6.02 2.75
N ARG A 233 -15.98 5.19 3.44
CA ARG A 233 -16.09 4.96 4.90
C ARG A 233 -15.03 5.68 5.68
N ARG A 234 -13.82 5.80 5.15
CA ARG A 234 -12.69 6.39 5.87
C ARG A 234 -11.88 7.33 4.99
N VAL A 235 -11.58 8.50 5.56
CA VAL A 235 -10.66 9.47 4.97
C VAL A 235 -9.51 9.71 5.95
N HIS A 236 -8.28 9.49 5.48
CA HIS A 236 -7.05 9.81 6.18
C HIS A 236 -6.34 10.95 5.46
N LEU A 237 -6.15 12.06 6.18
CA LEU A 237 -5.36 13.20 5.77
C LEU A 237 -4.18 13.34 6.72
N GLU A 238 -2.97 13.35 6.16
CA GLU A 238 -1.77 13.56 6.95
C GLU A 238 -0.83 14.61 6.35
N THR A 239 -0.53 15.66 7.10
CA THR A 239 0.38 16.73 6.66
C THR A 239 -0.06 17.39 5.33
N LEU A 240 -1.37 17.58 5.11
CA LEU A 240 -1.92 18.35 3.97
C LEU A 240 -1.91 19.85 4.29
N LYS A 241 -0.71 20.43 4.37
CA LYS A 241 -0.49 21.79 4.89
C LYS A 241 -1.22 22.91 4.14
N GLY A 242 -1.65 22.67 2.90
CA GLY A 242 -2.38 23.65 2.09
C GLY A 242 -3.90 23.48 2.11
N LEU A 243 -4.42 22.37 2.66
CA LEU A 243 -5.85 22.06 2.65
C LEU A 243 -6.52 22.67 3.89
N HIS A 244 -7.36 23.67 3.69
CA HIS A 244 -8.06 24.38 4.77
C HIS A 244 -9.54 24.01 4.88
N ASP A 245 -10.18 23.72 3.76
CA ASP A 245 -11.60 23.38 3.70
C ASP A 245 -11.81 21.87 3.78
N LEU A 246 -12.62 21.44 4.77
CA LEU A 246 -12.99 20.05 4.98
C LEU A 246 -14.45 19.76 4.58
N ALA A 247 -15.22 20.76 4.14
CA ALA A 247 -16.59 20.58 3.68
C ALA A 247 -16.74 19.51 2.57
N PRO A 248 -15.81 19.39 1.60
CA PRO A 248 -15.90 18.35 0.58
C PRO A 248 -15.91 16.93 1.16
N ILE A 249 -15.27 16.71 2.31
CA ILE A 249 -15.20 15.41 2.98
C ILE A 249 -16.49 15.14 3.77
N ALA A 250 -17.02 16.16 4.47
CA ALA A 250 -18.28 16.07 5.18
C ALA A 250 -19.49 15.83 4.24
N ALA A 251 -19.33 16.06 2.94
CA ALA A 251 -20.34 15.77 1.94
C ALA A 251 -20.46 14.26 1.61
N ALA A 252 -19.48 13.42 2.00
CA ALA A 252 -19.52 11.98 1.73
C ALA A 252 -20.57 11.28 2.61
N PRO A 253 -21.66 10.73 2.06
CA PRO A 253 -22.86 10.37 2.82
C PRO A 253 -22.68 9.17 3.77
N SER A 254 -21.62 8.38 3.55
CA SER A 254 -21.32 7.13 4.25
C SER A 254 -20.06 7.21 5.12
N LEU A 255 -19.51 8.41 5.34
CA LEU A 255 -18.26 8.59 6.07
C LEU A 255 -18.42 8.15 7.53
N GLU A 256 -17.61 7.20 7.97
CA GLU A 256 -17.62 6.65 9.32
C GLU A 256 -16.44 7.12 10.15
N GLU A 257 -15.28 7.33 9.51
CA GLU A 257 -14.04 7.67 10.19
C GLU A 257 -13.23 8.75 9.47
N LEU A 258 -12.80 9.76 10.24
CA LEU A 258 -11.91 10.81 9.80
C LEU A 258 -10.59 10.77 10.59
N LEU A 259 -9.46 10.66 9.89
CA LEU A 259 -8.15 10.84 10.48
C LEU A 259 -7.54 12.13 9.90
N ALA A 260 -7.30 13.11 10.76
CA ALA A 260 -6.66 14.37 10.40
C ALA A 260 -5.38 14.52 11.23
N ILE A 261 -4.28 13.98 10.70
CA ILE A 261 -3.00 13.82 11.41
C ILE A 261 -2.01 14.90 10.93
N ASP A 262 -1.27 15.50 11.87
CA ASP A 262 -0.30 16.55 11.57
C ASP A 262 -0.88 17.74 10.75
N MET A 263 -2.18 18.02 10.92
CA MET A 263 -2.91 19.11 10.24
C MET A 263 -2.82 20.43 11.04
N ARG A 264 -1.60 20.82 11.42
CA ARG A 264 -1.34 21.86 12.45
C ARG A 264 -1.91 23.25 12.14
N HIS A 265 -2.12 23.54 10.86
CA HIS A 265 -2.67 24.81 10.36
C HIS A 265 -4.19 24.92 10.53
N LEU A 266 -4.89 23.80 10.77
CA LEU A 266 -6.32 23.85 11.01
C LEU A 266 -6.64 24.34 12.42
N GLU A 267 -7.76 25.06 12.50
CA GLU A 267 -8.39 25.43 13.76
C GLU A 267 -9.57 24.50 14.06
N PRO A 268 -9.96 24.32 15.33
CA PRO A 268 -11.09 23.46 15.69
C PRO A 268 -12.39 23.77 14.93
N ASP A 269 -12.59 25.03 14.54
CA ASP A 269 -13.79 25.47 13.80
C ASP A 269 -13.89 24.85 12.40
N ALA A 270 -12.77 24.48 11.77
CA ALA A 270 -12.75 23.78 10.48
C ALA A 270 -13.46 22.42 10.52
N PHE A 271 -13.63 21.84 11.71
CA PHE A 271 -14.32 20.57 11.92
C PHE A 271 -15.83 20.72 12.15
N ARG A 272 -16.38 21.95 12.18
CA ARG A 272 -17.82 22.20 12.37
C ARG A 272 -18.68 21.61 11.27
N VAL A 273 -18.11 21.48 10.07
CA VAL A 273 -18.77 20.85 8.91
C VAL A 273 -19.17 19.40 9.18
N PHE A 274 -18.57 18.74 10.18
CA PHE A 274 -18.91 17.37 10.57
C PHE A 274 -19.96 17.27 11.69
N VAL A 275 -20.39 18.39 12.28
CA VAL A 275 -21.41 18.39 13.32
C VAL A 275 -22.75 17.92 12.74
N GLY A 276 -23.31 16.85 13.30
CA GLY A 276 -24.55 16.25 12.81
C GLY A 276 -24.36 15.35 11.58
N HIS A 277 -23.11 15.02 11.19
CA HIS A 277 -22.86 14.08 10.11
C HIS A 277 -23.50 12.70 10.44
N PRO A 278 -24.33 12.12 9.55
CA PRO A 278 -25.25 11.03 9.91
C PRO A 278 -24.57 9.72 10.28
N THR A 279 -23.37 9.46 9.72
CA THR A 279 -22.67 8.17 9.87
C THR A 279 -21.32 8.28 10.58
N LEU A 280 -20.86 9.50 10.87
CA LEU A 280 -19.52 9.69 11.42
C LEU A 280 -19.49 9.18 12.87
N ARG A 281 -18.60 8.23 13.16
CA ARG A 281 -18.51 7.55 14.45
C ARG A 281 -17.12 7.55 15.07
N GLY A 282 -16.09 7.86 14.28
CA GLY A 282 -14.71 7.99 14.75
C GLY A 282 -14.00 9.19 14.15
N ALA A 283 -13.21 9.88 14.98
CA ALA A 283 -12.30 10.91 14.50
C ALA A 283 -10.99 10.88 15.29
N THR A 284 -9.86 10.79 14.58
CA THR A 284 -8.52 10.93 15.16
C THR A 284 -7.91 12.24 14.71
N ILE A 285 -7.65 13.13 15.68
CA ILE A 285 -7.32 14.53 15.42
C ILE A 285 -5.93 14.84 15.99
N GLY A 286 -5.01 15.20 15.10
CA GLY A 286 -3.64 15.59 15.41
C GLY A 286 -3.33 16.98 14.84
N LEU A 287 -3.71 18.04 15.56
CA LEU A 287 -3.47 19.43 15.18
C LEU A 287 -2.17 20.00 15.78
N GLY A 288 -1.30 19.16 16.35
CA GLY A 288 -0.09 19.58 17.04
C GLY A 288 -0.33 20.37 18.33
N SER A 289 -1.54 20.33 18.89
CA SER A 289 -1.90 20.98 20.15
C SER A 289 -3.01 20.21 20.87
N ASP A 290 -2.75 19.77 22.10
CA ASP A 290 -3.74 19.05 22.90
C ASP A 290 -4.99 19.88 23.19
N ARG A 291 -4.81 21.20 23.36
CA ARG A 291 -5.93 22.14 23.51
C ARG A 291 -6.81 22.14 22.26
N LYS A 292 -6.23 22.24 21.06
CA LYS A 292 -6.99 22.20 19.80
C LYS A 292 -7.66 20.84 19.60
N ASN A 293 -6.92 19.74 19.82
CA ASN A 293 -7.45 18.38 19.71
C ASN A 293 -8.63 18.14 20.67
N ALA A 294 -8.53 18.62 21.91
CA ALA A 294 -9.61 18.55 22.89
C ALA A 294 -10.83 19.40 22.48
N ALA A 295 -10.63 20.57 21.88
CA ALA A 295 -11.72 21.39 21.37
C ALA A 295 -12.49 20.68 20.25
N VAL A 296 -11.79 20.02 19.32
CA VAL A 296 -12.45 19.20 18.28
C VAL A 296 -13.20 18.02 18.87
N ARG A 297 -12.62 17.31 19.86
CA ARG A 297 -13.33 16.21 20.56
C ARG A 297 -14.60 16.67 21.28
N LYS A 298 -14.63 17.90 21.81
CA LYS A 298 -15.84 18.49 22.40
C LYS A 298 -16.87 18.87 21.34
N LEU A 299 -16.41 19.36 20.19
CA LEU A 299 -17.26 19.72 19.05
C LEU A 299 -17.90 18.48 18.40
N LEU A 300 -17.16 17.36 18.35
CA LEU A 300 -17.57 16.09 17.76
C LEU A 300 -17.56 14.99 18.85
N PRO A 301 -18.61 14.88 19.68
CA PRO A 301 -18.71 13.87 20.73
C PRO A 301 -19.01 12.48 20.14
N LEU A 302 -18.01 11.88 19.49
CA LEU A 302 -18.13 10.61 18.77
C LEU A 302 -17.86 9.39 19.68
N PRO A 303 -18.55 8.26 19.48
CA PRO A 303 -18.43 7.08 20.33
C PRO A 303 -17.02 6.47 20.34
N ASN A 304 -16.28 6.55 19.22
CA ASN A 304 -14.91 6.02 19.12
C ASN A 304 -13.83 7.13 19.27
N GLY A 305 -14.17 8.25 19.91
CA GLY A 305 -13.33 9.44 20.04
C GLY A 305 -12.23 9.37 21.12
N GLY A 306 -11.48 8.26 21.21
CA GLY A 306 -10.48 8.08 22.26
C GLY A 306 -9.34 7.13 21.88
N SER A 307 -8.14 7.68 21.76
CA SER A 307 -6.82 7.02 21.83
C SER A 307 -6.70 5.59 21.31
N GLN A 308 -6.31 5.43 20.04
CA GLN A 308 -5.31 4.42 19.67
C GLN A 308 -4.30 5.03 18.69
N MET A 309 -3.31 5.73 19.24
CA MET A 309 -2.01 5.92 18.61
C MET A 309 -1.18 4.64 18.83
N VAL A 310 -1.56 3.49 18.27
CA VAL A 310 -0.66 2.31 18.23
C VAL A 310 -0.97 1.42 17.02
N GLY A 311 -0.05 1.42 16.05
CA GLY A 311 0.37 0.23 15.30
C GLY A 311 -0.54 -0.38 14.22
N GLU A 312 -1.87 -0.42 14.37
CA GLU A 312 -2.73 -1.25 13.49
C GLU A 312 -3.40 -0.50 12.33
N VAL A 313 -3.33 0.84 12.30
CA VAL A 313 -4.09 1.69 11.36
C VAL A 313 -3.44 1.79 9.95
N PHE A 314 -2.21 1.31 9.79
CA PHE A 314 -1.46 1.41 8.52
C PHE A 314 -1.70 0.26 7.54
N ALA A 315 -2.42 -0.79 7.96
CA ALA A 315 -2.81 -1.83 7.03
C ALA A 315 -4.04 -1.36 6.23
N PRO A 316 -4.06 -1.48 4.88
CA PRO A 316 -5.32 -1.44 4.16
C PRO A 316 -6.27 -2.47 4.81
N PRO A 317 -7.57 -2.18 4.90
CA PRO A 317 -8.52 -3.10 5.49
C PRO A 317 -8.42 -4.45 4.76
N ALA A 318 -8.43 -5.54 5.52
CA ALA A 318 -8.48 -6.88 4.95
C ALA A 318 -9.65 -6.93 3.94
N PRO A 319 -9.47 -7.54 2.76
CA PRO A 319 -10.55 -7.64 1.78
C PRO A 319 -11.78 -8.26 2.46
N ALA A 320 -12.94 -7.66 2.23
CA ALA A 320 -14.20 -8.28 2.62
C ALA A 320 -14.26 -9.67 2.00
N THR A 321 -14.59 -10.66 2.83
CA THR A 321 -14.85 -12.05 2.42
C THR A 321 -16.02 -12.12 1.46
#